data_AF-A0A9Q1BJ04-F1
#
_entry.id   AF-A0A9Q1BJ04-F1
#
_cell.length_a   1.000
_cell.length_b   1.000
_cell.length_c   1.000
_cell.angle_alpha   90.00
_cell.angle_beta   90.00
_cell.angle_gamma   90.00
#
_symmetry.space_group_name_H-M   'P 1'
#
loop_
_entity.id
_entity.type
_entity.pdbx_description
1 polymer ?
#
loop_
_entity_poly.entity_id
_entity_poly.type
_entity_poly.pdbx_seq_one_letter_code
_entity_poly.pdbx_strand_id
1 'polypeptide(L)'
;MLFAGIKAFDAICGPYWTFQPAEKRPDLIKRAINESKNRYLPVLEKVFKENGTGFLVGNSPTIADCALFHDISFFDEMPEYGDLLDGYPYCKQAFLTKFSEIPGVKKYLNSPRRFPVPDDEHTAEVQAALHI
;
A
#
# COMPACT_ATOMS: atom_id res chain seq x y z
N MET A 1 17.35 -1.84 18.83
CA MET A 1 16.50 -1.00 17.96
C MET A 1 15.42 -1.89 17.37
N LEU A 2 14.16 -1.73 17.77
CA LEU A 2 13.02 -2.56 17.30
C LEU A 2 12.81 -2.53 15.77
N PHE A 3 13.48 -1.63 15.05
CA PHE A 3 13.38 -1.45 13.60
C PHE A 3 14.54 -2.04 12.78
N ALA A 4 15.63 -2.49 13.42
CA ALA A 4 16.79 -3.05 12.71
C ALA A 4 16.50 -4.50 12.29
N GLY A 5 15.70 -4.68 11.23
CA GLY A 5 15.34 -6.00 10.69
C GLY A 5 13.86 -6.12 10.27
N ILE A 6 13.01 -5.17 10.67
CA ILE A 6 11.65 -5.08 10.14
C ILE A 6 11.76 -4.43 8.75
N LYS A 7 11.76 -5.26 7.70
CA LYS A 7 11.33 -4.78 6.38
C LYS A 7 9.82 -4.59 6.48
N ALA A 8 9.41 -3.39 6.90
CA ALA A 8 8.00 -3.04 7.05
C ALA A 8 7.32 -3.25 5.70
N PHE A 9 6.08 -3.74 5.72
CA PHE A 9 5.30 -3.94 4.51
C PHE A 9 5.25 -2.63 3.70
N ASP A 10 4.90 -1.51 4.34
CA ASP A 10 4.99 -0.15 3.79
C ASP A 10 6.33 0.16 3.09
N ALA A 11 7.47 -0.15 3.71
CA ALA A 11 8.78 0.09 3.09
C ALA A 11 9.05 -0.76 1.83
N ILE A 12 8.25 -1.80 1.60
CA ILE A 12 8.32 -2.68 0.42
C ILE A 12 7.27 -2.27 -0.60
N CYS A 13 6.03 -1.96 -0.20
CA CYS A 13 4.91 -1.71 -1.09
C CYS A 13 4.64 -0.23 -1.39
N GLY A 14 5.09 0.67 -0.52
CA GLY A 14 4.97 2.10 -0.73
C GLY A 14 5.86 2.61 -1.87
N PRO A 15 5.59 3.82 -2.38
CA PRO A 15 6.33 4.44 -3.47
C PRO A 15 7.75 4.90 -3.08
N TYR A 16 8.38 4.35 -2.03
CA TYR A 16 9.71 4.76 -1.57
C TYR A 16 10.80 4.65 -2.63
N TRP A 17 10.58 3.86 -3.67
CA TRP A 17 11.48 3.78 -4.83
C TRP A 17 11.56 5.11 -5.61
N THR A 18 10.60 6.04 -5.48
CA THR A 18 10.68 7.37 -6.11
C THR A 18 11.89 8.15 -5.59
N PHE A 19 12.20 8.02 -4.30
CA PHE A 19 13.35 8.62 -3.62
C PHE A 19 14.69 7.92 -3.93
N GLN A 20 14.70 6.92 -4.81
CA GLN A 20 15.91 6.19 -5.20
C GLN A 20 16.37 6.62 -6.60
N PRO A 21 17.68 6.52 -6.90
CA PRO A 21 18.21 6.80 -8.23
C PRO A 21 17.42 6.04 -9.32
N ALA A 22 17.14 6.72 -10.43
CA ALA A 22 16.28 6.21 -11.51
C ALA A 22 16.70 4.80 -11.98
N GLU A 23 18.00 4.51 -11.99
CA GLU A 23 18.57 3.23 -12.41
C GLU A 23 18.20 2.07 -11.48
N LYS A 24 17.94 2.36 -10.19
CA LYS A 24 17.59 1.35 -9.17
C LYS A 24 16.09 1.09 -9.07
N ARG A 25 15.24 2.03 -9.52
CA ARG A 25 13.79 1.95 -9.36
C ARG A 25 13.19 0.65 -9.94
N PRO A 26 13.56 0.20 -11.16
CA PRO A 26 12.98 -1.02 -11.73
C PRO A 26 13.21 -2.27 -10.87
N ASP A 27 14.40 -2.40 -10.29
CA ASP A 27 14.74 -3.57 -9.46
C ASP A 27 14.04 -3.51 -8.10
N LEU A 28 13.86 -2.32 -7.55
CA LEU A 28 13.09 -2.11 -6.32
C LEU A 28 11.61 -2.43 -6.53
N ILE A 29 11.01 -1.97 -7.62
CA ILE A 29 9.62 -2.27 -7.99
C ILE A 29 9.44 -3.78 -8.19
N LYS A 30 10.34 -4.44 -8.94
CA LYS A 30 10.29 -5.90 -9.11
C LYS A 30 10.38 -6.64 -7.77
N ARG A 31 11.27 -6.19 -6.89
CA ARG A 31 11.41 -6.76 -5.55
C ARG A 31 10.15 -6.55 -4.71
N ALA A 32 9.56 -5.36 -4.76
CA ALA A 32 8.30 -5.04 -4.10
C ALA A 32 7.19 -6.00 -4.54
N ILE A 33 6.96 -6.13 -5.85
CA ILE A 33 5.98 -7.06 -6.42
C ILE A 33 6.24 -8.49 -5.94
N ASN A 34 7.50 -8.95 -6.00
CA ASN A 34 7.86 -10.31 -5.60
C ASN A 34 7.63 -10.56 -4.10
N GLU A 35 8.01 -9.64 -3.23
CA GLU A 35 7.79 -9.76 -1.78
C GLU A 35 6.27 -9.69 -1.46
N SER A 36 5.52 -8.80 -2.10
CA SER A 36 4.06 -8.71 -1.97
C SER A 36 3.37 -10.01 -2.36
N LYS A 37 3.73 -10.59 -3.51
CA LYS A 37 3.14 -11.84 -4.04
C LYS A 37 3.44 -13.05 -3.16
N ASN A 38 4.67 -13.15 -2.64
CA ASN A 38 5.13 -14.37 -1.98
C ASN A 38 5.07 -14.33 -0.46
N ARG A 39 4.94 -13.14 0.15
CA ARG A 39 5.02 -12.98 1.61
C ARG A 39 3.77 -12.40 2.24
N TYR A 40 3.22 -11.32 1.68
CA TYR A 40 2.20 -10.52 2.37
C TYR A 40 0.79 -10.79 1.86
N LEU A 41 0.54 -10.64 0.56
CA LEU A 41 -0.80 -10.78 -0.02
C LEU A 41 -1.41 -12.16 0.20
N PRO A 42 -0.69 -13.31 0.10
CA PRO A 42 -1.28 -14.62 0.40
C PRO A 42 -1.81 -14.76 1.83
N VAL A 43 -1.13 -14.13 2.81
CA VAL A 43 -1.52 -14.17 4.21
C VAL A 43 -2.77 -13.31 4.43
N LEU A 44 -2.79 -12.11 3.88
CA LEU A 44 -3.92 -11.19 3.96
C LEU A 44 -5.16 -11.75 3.26
N GLU A 45 -4.97 -12.33 2.07
CA GLU A 45 -6.02 -13.00 1.31
C GLU A 45 -6.66 -14.13 2.10
N LYS A 46 -5.84 -14.95 2.77
CA LYS A 46 -6.34 -15.98 3.67
C LYS A 46 -7.14 -15.40 4.83
N VAL A 47 -6.65 -14.34 5.47
CA VAL A 47 -7.34 -13.68 6.60
C VAL A 47 -8.72 -13.19 6.17
N PHE A 48 -8.82 -12.44 5.07
CA PHE A 48 -10.11 -11.90 4.60
C PHE A 48 -11.05 -12.98 4.10
N LYS A 49 -10.52 -14.05 3.50
CA LYS A 49 -11.30 -15.22 3.11
C LYS A 49 -11.91 -15.94 4.32
N GLU A 50 -11.12 -16.15 5.37
CA GLU A 50 -11.53 -16.95 6.53
C GLU A 50 -12.43 -16.16 7.49
N ASN A 51 -12.18 -14.86 7.70
CA ASN A 51 -12.96 -14.07 8.64
C ASN A 51 -14.31 -13.61 8.06
N GLY A 52 -14.41 -13.39 6.75
CA GLY A 52 -15.62 -12.93 6.05
C GLY A 52 -16.15 -11.55 6.49
N THR A 53 -15.49 -10.86 7.42
CA THR A 53 -15.94 -9.56 7.93
C THR A 53 -15.48 -8.41 7.05
N GLY A 54 -14.43 -8.61 6.26
CA GLY A 54 -13.80 -7.55 5.47
C GLY A 54 -12.99 -6.55 6.30
N PHE A 55 -12.69 -6.89 7.55
CA PHE A 55 -11.79 -6.13 8.44
C PHE A 55 -10.77 -7.09 9.05
N LEU A 56 -9.59 -6.58 9.41
CA LEU A 56 -8.50 -7.39 9.95
C LEU A 56 -8.81 -7.95 11.34
N VAL A 57 -9.49 -7.17 12.18
CA VAL A 57 -9.79 -7.54 13.57
C VAL A 57 -11.26 -7.26 13.89
N GLY A 58 -11.97 -8.29 14.37
CA GLY A 58 -13.38 -8.19 14.67
C GLY A 58 -14.23 -7.92 13.42
N ASN A 59 -15.31 -7.15 13.60
CA ASN A 59 -16.31 -6.88 12.57
C ASN A 59 -16.47 -5.40 12.22
N SER A 60 -15.54 -4.55 12.68
CA SER A 60 -15.59 -3.09 12.52
C SER A 60 -14.20 -2.55 12.15
N PRO A 61 -14.11 -1.39 11.46
CA PRO A 61 -12.83 -0.77 11.11
C PRO A 61 -11.97 -0.47 12.34
N THR A 62 -10.69 -0.78 12.24
CA THR A 62 -9.66 -0.45 13.23
C THR A 62 -8.50 0.32 12.59
N ILE A 63 -7.56 0.80 13.41
CA ILE A 63 -6.34 1.44 12.90
C ILE A 63 -5.47 0.49 12.05
N ALA A 64 -5.57 -0.82 12.28
CA ALA A 64 -4.87 -1.81 11.47
C ALA A 64 -5.39 -1.80 10.02
N ASP A 65 -6.71 -1.65 9.86
CA ASP A 65 -7.33 -1.54 8.54
C ASP A 65 -6.92 -0.23 7.84
N CYS A 66 -6.83 0.89 8.58
CA CYS A 66 -6.34 2.15 8.01
C CYS A 66 -4.91 2.03 7.48
N ALA A 67 -4.01 1.40 8.25
CA ALA A 67 -2.62 1.19 7.84
C ALA A 67 -2.53 0.27 6.62
N LEU A 68 -3.27 -0.84 6.63
CA LEU A 68 -3.27 -1.75 5.48
C LEU A 68 -3.89 -1.12 4.23
N PHE A 69 -4.95 -0.32 4.40
CA PHE A 69 -5.60 0.36 3.30
C PHE A 69 -4.63 1.30 2.58
N HIS A 70 -3.84 2.07 3.33
CA HIS A 70 -2.79 2.92 2.76
C HIS A 70 -1.86 2.13 1.83
N ASP A 71 -1.32 1.02 2.34
CA ASP A 71 -0.35 0.18 1.64
C ASP A 71 -0.95 -0.53 0.41
N ILE A 72 -2.15 -1.11 0.56
CA ILE A 72 -2.82 -1.85 -0.53
C ILE A 72 -3.33 -0.91 -1.62
N SER A 73 -3.75 0.33 -1.30
CA SER A 73 -4.19 1.29 -2.31
C SER A 73 -3.13 1.57 -3.36
N PHE A 74 -1.84 1.56 -3.01
CA PHE A 74 -0.77 1.75 -3.99
C PHE A 74 -0.78 0.68 -5.08
N PHE A 75 -1.09 -0.57 -4.75
CA PHE A 75 -1.15 -1.66 -5.74
C PHE A 75 -2.30 -1.52 -6.74
N ASP A 76 -3.37 -0.79 -6.39
CA ASP A 76 -4.51 -0.54 -7.28
C ASP A 76 -4.35 0.76 -8.07
N GLU A 77 -3.67 1.75 -7.49
CA GLU A 77 -3.58 3.11 -8.05
C GLU A 77 -2.33 3.35 -8.91
N MET A 78 -1.24 2.60 -8.67
CA MET A 78 0.04 2.84 -9.35
C MET A 78 0.28 1.85 -10.50
N PRO A 79 0.59 2.34 -11.72
CA PRO A 79 0.79 1.48 -12.89
C PRO A 79 2.00 0.55 -12.75
N GLU A 80 2.99 0.90 -11.93
CA GLU A 80 4.20 0.11 -11.69
C GLU A 80 3.90 -1.27 -11.07
N TYR A 81 2.79 -1.40 -10.34
CA TYR A 81 2.38 -2.67 -9.75
C TYR A 81 1.48 -3.51 -10.67
N GLY A 82 0.99 -2.92 -11.77
CA GLY A 82 0.06 -3.57 -12.72
C GLY A 82 -1.16 -4.16 -12.01
N ASP A 83 -1.70 -5.25 -12.54
CA ASP A 83 -2.90 -5.90 -11.99
C ASP A 83 -2.57 -6.86 -10.83
N LEU A 84 -1.68 -6.46 -9.92
CA LEU A 84 -1.20 -7.32 -8.83
C LEU A 84 -2.34 -7.89 -7.99
N LEU A 85 -3.35 -7.07 -7.70
CA LEU A 85 -4.49 -7.46 -6.85
C LEU A 85 -5.51 -8.38 -7.53
N ASP A 86 -5.44 -8.59 -8.85
CA ASP A 86 -6.39 -9.48 -9.55
C ASP A 86 -6.21 -10.94 -9.13
N GLY A 87 -5.03 -11.32 -8.65
CA GLY A 87 -4.77 -12.62 -8.03
C GLY A 87 -5.27 -12.77 -6.59
N TYR A 88 -5.79 -11.68 -5.98
CA TYR A 88 -6.17 -11.59 -4.57
C TYR A 88 -7.56 -10.95 -4.40
N PRO A 89 -8.63 -11.62 -4.88
CA PRO A 89 -9.98 -11.06 -4.89
C PRO A 89 -10.51 -10.68 -3.49
N TYR A 90 -10.13 -11.36 -2.40
CA TYR A 90 -10.57 -10.95 -1.06
C TYR A 90 -9.88 -9.67 -0.61
N CYS A 91 -8.59 -9.49 -0.88
CA CYS A 91 -7.90 -8.23 -0.62
C CYS A 91 -8.50 -7.07 -1.45
N LYS A 92 -8.80 -7.31 -2.74
CA LYS A 92 -9.37 -6.29 -3.62
C LYS A 92 -10.83 -5.96 -3.28
N GLN A 93 -11.70 -6.97 -3.27
CA GLN A 93 -13.15 -6.77 -3.14
C GLN A 93 -13.61 -6.72 -1.68
N ALA A 94 -13.21 -7.69 -0.86
CA ALA A 94 -13.72 -7.81 0.50
C ALA A 94 -13.13 -6.75 1.44
N PHE A 95 -11.88 -6.32 1.18
CA PHE A 95 -11.20 -5.30 1.98
C PHE A 95 -11.13 -3.95 1.26
N LEU A 96 -10.35 -3.80 0.18
CA LEU A 96 -10.05 -2.50 -0.43
C LEU A 96 -11.32 -1.75 -0.88
N THR A 97 -12.19 -2.39 -1.66
CA THR A 97 -13.47 -1.78 -2.10
C THR A 97 -14.41 -1.49 -0.93
N LYS A 98 -14.52 -2.42 0.04
CA LYS A 98 -15.41 -2.21 1.19
C LYS A 98 -14.93 -1.05 2.07
N PHE A 99 -13.63 -0.96 2.31
CA PHE A 99 -13.04 0.07 3.16
C PHE A 99 -13.09 1.45 2.51
N SER A 100 -12.87 1.54 1.19
CA SER A 100 -12.96 2.79 0.44
C SER A 100 -14.36 3.40 0.45
N GLU A 101 -15.40 2.58 0.56
CA GLU A 101 -16.81 3.00 0.60
C GLU A 101 -17.29 3.46 1.99
N ILE A 102 -16.49 3.30 3.05
CA ILE A 102 -16.83 3.84 4.37
C ILE A 102 -17.01 5.37 4.24
N PRO A 103 -18.11 5.98 4.71
CA PRO A 103 -18.41 7.39 4.42
C PRO A 103 -17.29 8.38 4.74
N GLY A 104 -16.59 8.18 5.86
CA GLY A 104 -15.43 9.01 6.24
C GLY A 104 -14.22 8.79 5.34
N VAL A 105 -13.94 7.54 4.96
CA VAL A 105 -12.86 7.18 4.04
C VAL A 105 -13.17 7.73 2.65
N LYS A 106 -14.34 7.42 2.09
CA LYS A 106 -14.80 7.94 0.80
C LYS A 106 -14.72 9.46 0.71
N LYS A 107 -15.13 10.17 1.77
CA LYS A 107 -14.99 11.62 1.86
C LYS A 107 -13.52 12.07 1.83
N TYR A 108 -12.63 11.37 2.55
CA TYR A 108 -11.19 11.64 2.52
C TYR A 108 -10.59 11.38 1.13
N LEU A 109 -10.95 10.27 0.47
CA LEU A 109 -10.42 9.93 -0.86
C LEU A 109 -10.78 10.96 -1.94
N ASN A 110 -11.94 11.61 -1.80
CA ASN A 110 -12.39 12.68 -2.69
C ASN A 110 -11.96 14.09 -2.23
N SER A 111 -11.18 14.19 -1.15
CA SER A 111 -10.73 15.47 -0.60
C SER A 111 -9.33 15.84 -1.08
N PRO A 112 -8.98 17.14 -1.14
CA PRO A 112 -7.62 17.57 -1.45
C PRO A 112 -6.59 17.22 -0.35
N ARG A 113 -7.03 16.58 0.75
CA ARG A 113 -6.14 16.11 1.82
C ARG A 113 -5.51 14.75 1.51
N ARG A 114 -6.04 14.01 0.54
CA ARG A 114 -5.38 12.82 0.02
C ARG A 114 -4.33 13.28 -0.97
N PHE A 115 -3.07 13.25 -0.55
CA PHE A 115 -1.97 13.58 -1.44
C PHE A 115 -1.85 12.57 -2.59
N PRO A 116 -1.45 13.01 -3.79
CA PRO A 116 -1.14 12.10 -4.88
C PRO A 116 0.11 11.27 -4.55
N VAL A 117 0.34 10.24 -5.35
CA VAL A 117 1.61 9.50 -5.32
C VAL A 117 2.76 10.48 -5.60
N PRO A 118 3.87 10.45 -4.83
CA PRO A 118 5.04 11.27 -5.09
C PRO A 118 5.55 11.14 -6.52
N ASP A 119 5.78 12.28 -7.19
CA ASP A 119 6.45 12.35 -8.48
C ASP A 119 7.92 12.79 -8.32
N ASP A 120 8.62 12.92 -9.44
CA ASP A 120 10.03 13.33 -9.46
C ASP A 120 10.22 14.78 -8.96
N GLU A 121 9.24 15.66 -9.18
CA GLU A 121 9.29 17.05 -8.72
C GLU A 121 9.19 17.12 -7.19
N HIS A 122 8.21 16.46 -6.61
CA HIS A 122 8.07 16.36 -5.16
C HIS A 122 9.29 15.68 -4.52
N THR A 123 9.81 14.64 -5.16
CA THR A 123 11.02 13.94 -4.68
C THR A 123 12.23 14.88 -4.63
N ALA A 124 12.45 15.67 -5.69
CA ALA A 124 13.53 16.65 -5.74
C ALA A 124 13.36 17.76 -4.70
N GLU A 125 12.13 18.24 -4.46
CA GLU A 125 11.84 19.22 -3.41
C GLU A 125 12.22 18.68 -2.03
N VAL A 126 11.82 17.44 -1.72
CA VAL A 126 12.11 16.79 -0.44
C VAL A 126 13.62 16.57 -0.27
N GLN A 127 14.32 16.10 -1.30
CA GLN A 127 15.77 15.92 -1.28
C GLN A 127 16.51 17.23 -1.02
N ALA A 128 16.10 18.32 -1.69
CA ALA A 128 16.67 19.64 -1.49
C ALA A 128 16.43 20.17 -0.06
N ALA A 129 15.21 19.99 0.47
CA ALA A 129 14.83 20.44 1.81
C ALA A 129 15.51 19.63 2.93
N LEU A 130 15.76 18.34 2.70
CA LEU A 130 16.38 17.44 3.67
C LEU A 130 17.90 17.33 3.51
N HIS A 131 18.48 17.95 2.47
CA HIS A 131 19.90 17.86 2.13
C HIS A 131 20.41 16.42 1.92
N ILE A 132 19.62 15.60 1.20
CA ILE A 132 19.93 14.19 0.88
C ILE A 132 19.96 13.91 -0.62
#